data_AF-M2AZ39-F1
#
_entry.id   AF-M2AZ39-F1
#
_cell.length_a   1.000
_cell.length_b   1.000
_cell.length_c   1.000
_cell.angle_alpha   90.00
_cell.angle_beta   90.00
_cell.angle_gamma   90.00
#
_symmetry.space_group_name_H-M   'P 1'
#
loop_
_entity.id
_entity.type
_entity.pdbx_description
1 polymer ?
#
loop_
_entity_poly.entity_id
_entity_poly.type
_entity_poly.pdbx_seq_one_letter_code
_entity_poly.pdbx_strand_id
1 'polypeptide(L)' 'MSTFEMDIKDKAKRETAKILKQLGDSIQKIMQVTGLPEEEIEKL' A
#
# COMPACT_ATOMS: atom_id res chain seq x y z
N MET A 1 1.20 18.64 11.76
CA MET A 1 1.16 17.57 10.74
C MET A 1 0.91 18.25 9.41
N SER A 2 1.99 18.56 8.69
CA SER A 2 1.93 19.32 7.43
C SER A 2 1.38 18.43 6.32
N THR A 3 0.48 18.94 5.50
CA THR A 3 -0.11 18.26 4.33
C THR A 3 0.96 17.67 3.39
N PHE A 4 2.16 18.25 3.37
CA PHE A 4 3.29 17.75 2.57
C PHE A 4 3.86 16.39 3.02
N GLU A 5 3.70 15.99 4.28
CA GLU A 5 4.19 14.69 4.78
C GLU A 5 3.17 13.56 4.53
N MET A 6 1.90 13.90 4.32
CA MET A 6 0.83 12.93 4.10
C MET A 6 0.94 12.29 2.71
N ASP A 7 1.20 13.09 1.68
CA ASP A 7 1.25 12.64 0.27
C ASP A 7 2.38 11.66 -0.06
N ILE A 8 3.57 11.84 0.53
CA ILE A 8 4.72 10.97 0.25
C ILE A 8 4.49 9.58 0.87
N LYS A 9 3.88 9.55 2.05
CA LYS A 9 3.62 8.31 2.79
C LYS A 9 2.59 7.44 2.09
N ASP A 10 1.57 8.05 1.48
CA ASP A 10 0.55 7.35 0.69
C ASP A 10 1.10 6.77 -0.62
N LYS A 11 1.96 7.51 -1.33
CA LYS A 11 2.64 6.98 -2.53
C LYS A 11 3.52 5.78 -2.21
N ALA A 12 4.35 5.87 -1.17
CA ALA A 12 5.24 4.77 -0.78
C ALA A 12 4.47 3.49 -0.40
N LYS A 13 3.33 3.62 0.28
CA LYS A 13 2.46 2.48 0.62
C LYS A 13 1.86 1.81 -0.62
N ARG A 14 1.37 2.61 -1.57
CA ARG A 14 0.80 2.11 -2.84
C ARG A 14 1.85 1.40 -3.70
N GLU A 15 3.05 1.96 -3.79
CA GLU A 15 4.17 1.31 -4.51
C GLU A 15 4.58 0.00 -3.84
N THR A 16 4.69 -0.01 -2.51
CA THR A 16 4.98 -1.23 -1.74
C THR A 16 3.91 -2.30 -1.97
N ALA A 17 2.62 -1.92 -1.91
CA ALA A 17 1.53 -2.85 -2.14
C ALA A 17 1.53 -3.42 -3.56
N LYS A 18 1.84 -2.60 -4.56
CA LYS A 18 1.94 -3.02 -5.96
C LYS A 18 3.08 -4.04 -6.15
N ILE A 19 4.24 -3.79 -5.56
CA ILE A 19 5.39 -4.72 -5.63
C ILE A 19 5.03 -6.05 -4.96
N LEU A 20 4.48 -6.03 -3.74
CA LEU A 20 4.11 -7.26 -3.04
C LEU A 20 3.04 -8.07 -3.82
N LYS A 21 2.07 -7.40 -4.43
CA LYS A 21 1.06 -8.04 -5.29
C LYS A 21 1.69 -8.71 -6.51
N GLN A 22 2.68 -8.06 -7.13
CA GLN A 22 3.42 -8.62 -8.26
C GLN A 22 4.34 -9.79 -7.85
N LEU A 23 4.85 -9.79 -6.62
CA LEU A 23 5.62 -10.90 -6.06
C LEU A 23 4.76 -12.12 -5.72
N GLY A 24 3.43 -11.99 -5.73
CA GLY A 24 2.48 -13.05 -5.41
C GLY A 24 2.20 -13.18 -3.90
N ASP A 25 2.52 -12.16 -3.11
CA ASP A 25 2.10 -12.12 -1.70
C ASP A 25 0.56 -11.99 -1.58
N SER A 26 0.01 -12.63 -0.56
CA SER A 26 -1.43 -12.57 -0.29
C SER A 26 -1.87 -11.18 0.15
N ILE A 27 -3.08 -10.76 -0.23
CA ILE A 27 -3.60 -9.42 0.07
C ILE A 27 -3.55 -9.09 1.57
N GLN A 28 -3.87 -10.06 2.45
CA GLN A 28 -3.77 -9.88 3.91
C GLN A 28 -2.36 -9.46 4.37
N LYS A 29 -1.31 -10.03 3.76
CA LYS A 29 0.08 -9.70 4.08
C LYS A 29 0.43 -8.30 3.57
N ILE A 30 -0.09 -7.93 2.40
CA ILE A 30 0.06 -6.59 1.83
C ILE A 30 -0.63 -5.55 2.72
N MET A 31 -1.84 -5.83 3.20
CA MET A 31 -2.56 -4.98 4.15
C MET A 31 -1.76 -4.79 5.44
N GLN A 32 -1.18 -5.88 5.98
CA GLN A 32 -0.42 -5.83 7.22
C GLN A 32 0.87 -5.00 7.09
N VAL A 33 1.55 -5.08 5.93
CA VAL A 33 2.81 -4.35 5.70
C VAL A 33 2.55 -2.88 5.33
N THR A 34 1.56 -2.60 4.50
CA THR A 34 1.30 -1.26 3.95
C THR A 34 0.30 -0.45 4.77
N GLY A 35 -0.53 -1.12 5.57
CA GLY A 35 -1.66 -0.52 6.27
C GLY A 35 -2.75 -0.02 5.32
N LEU A 36 -2.74 -0.46 4.06
CA LEU A 36 -3.80 -0.15 3.09
C LEU A 36 -4.96 -1.13 3.25
N PRO A 37 -6.22 -0.68 3.02
CA PRO A 37 -7.36 -1.58 3.02
C PRO A 37 -7.32 -2.51 1.81
N GLU A 38 -7.99 -3.66 1.93
CA GLU A 38 -8.11 -4.66 0.88
C GLU A 38 -8.58 -4.06 -0.46
N GLU A 39 -9.63 -3.24 -0.43
CA GLU A 39 -10.16 -2.57 -1.63
C GLU A 39 -9.13 -1.72 -2.39
N GLU A 40 -8.24 -1.03 -1.67
CA GLU A 40 -7.16 -0.24 -2.29
C GLU A 40 -6.15 -1.17 -2.96
N ILE A 41 -5.80 -2.29 -2.31
CA ILE A 41 -4.86 -3.28 -2.83
C ILE A 41 -5.44 -4.05 -4.03
N GLU A 42 -6.74 -4.33 -4.01
CA GLU A 42 -7.45 -4.92 -5.15
C GLU A 42 -7.45 -3.98 -6.36
N LYS A 43 -7.59 -2.67 -6.14
CA LYS A 43 -7.57 -1.63 -7.18
C LYS A 43 -6.18 -1.29 -7.73
N LEU A 44 -5.08 -1.68 -7.06
CA LEU A 44 -3.69 -1.47 -7.50
C LEU A 44 -3.25 -2.44 -8.61
#